data_AF-A0A5C7IPC4-F1
#
_entry.id   AF-A0A5C7IPC4-F1
#
_cell.length_a   1.000
_cell.length_b   1.000
_cell.length_c   1.000
_cell.angle_alpha   90.00
_cell.angle_beta   90.00
_cell.angle_gamma   90.00
#
_symmetry.space_group_name_H-M   'P 1'
#
loop_
_entity.id
_entity.type
_entity.pdbx_description
1 polymer ?
#
loop_
_entity_poly.entity_id
_entity_poly.type
_entity_poly.pdbx_seq_one_letter_code
_entity_poly.pdbx_strand_id
1 'polypeptide(L)'
;MDFSDKEEFLKEFGADYGYPDGPKSVDEIRATEFKRLENGTVYLDHAGATLYSELQMEAVFRDLTANVYGNPHSQSDSSSATCDIVREARQQVLDYCNASPKDYKCIFTSGATAALKLVGEAFPWSHQSSFAYTMENHNSVLGIREYPAILSFHWLSI
;
A
#
# COMPACT_ATOMS: atom_id res chain seq x y z
N MET A 1 14.37 -27.89 -1.56
CA MET A 1 15.33 -27.56 -2.62
C MET A 1 16.64 -28.12 -2.21
N ASP A 2 17.27 -28.89 -3.10
CA ASP A 2 18.68 -29.21 -2.91
C ASP A 2 19.45 -27.89 -2.92
N PHE A 3 20.50 -27.76 -2.10
CA PHE A 3 21.34 -26.56 -2.11
C PHE A 3 21.98 -26.35 -3.49
N SER A 4 22.16 -27.43 -4.26
CA SER A 4 22.68 -27.38 -5.62
C SER A 4 21.77 -26.62 -6.61
N ASP A 5 20.45 -26.80 -6.53
CA ASP A 5 19.48 -26.12 -7.41
C ASP A 5 19.51 -24.60 -7.24
N LYS A 6 19.64 -24.14 -5.99
CA LYS A 6 19.67 -22.71 -5.67
C LYS A 6 20.99 -22.07 -6.07
N GLU A 7 22.11 -22.76 -5.87
CA GLU A 7 23.42 -22.26 -6.32
C GLU A 7 23.50 -22.14 -7.84
N GLU A 8 22.92 -23.09 -8.59
CA GLU A 8 22.84 -23.03 -10.05
C GLU A 8 21.94 -21.87 -10.50
N PHE A 9 20.76 -21.71 -9.90
CA PHE A 9 19.88 -20.58 -10.15
C PHE A 9 20.56 -19.23 -9.89
N LEU A 10 21.27 -19.09 -8.77
CA LEU A 10 21.96 -17.84 -8.43
C LEU A 10 23.17 -17.57 -9.34
N LYS A 11 23.82 -18.61 -9.89
CA LYS A 11 24.86 -18.41 -10.91
C LYS A 11 24.30 -17.84 -12.21
N GLU A 12 23.11 -18.29 -12.62
CA GLU A 12 22.49 -17.86 -13.87
C GLU A 12 21.73 -16.53 -13.73
N PHE A 13 20.96 -16.36 -12.64
CA PHE A 13 20.02 -15.25 -12.47
C PHE A 13 20.34 -14.32 -11.29
N GLY A 14 21.38 -14.62 -10.49
CA GLY A 14 21.66 -13.90 -9.24
C GLY A 14 21.96 -12.40 -9.43
N ALA A 15 22.42 -11.99 -10.61
CA ALA A 15 22.65 -10.58 -10.94
C ALA A 15 21.35 -9.77 -11.02
N ASP A 16 20.24 -10.40 -11.44
CA ASP A 16 18.93 -9.75 -11.62
C ASP A 16 17.91 -10.18 -10.54
N TYR A 17 18.24 -11.19 -9.72
CA TYR A 17 17.35 -11.74 -8.72
C TYR A 17 17.44 -11.00 -7.39
N GLY A 18 16.28 -10.58 -6.88
CA GLY A 18 16.17 -9.97 -5.56
C GLY A 18 16.53 -8.48 -5.58
N TYR A 19 17.55 -8.11 -4.80
CA TYR A 19 17.97 -6.71 -4.61
C TYR A 19 19.49 -6.59 -4.80
N PRO A 20 20.01 -6.65 -6.04
CA PRO A 20 21.45 -6.70 -6.31
C PRO A 20 22.21 -5.47 -5.78
N ASP A 21 21.60 -4.28 -5.87
CA ASP A 21 22.14 -3.03 -5.31
C ASP A 21 21.58 -2.73 -3.91
N GLY A 22 20.86 -3.69 -3.32
CA GLY A 22 20.24 -3.55 -2.01
C GLY A 22 21.24 -3.74 -0.87
N PRO A 23 20.99 -3.14 0.30
CA PRO A 23 21.86 -3.30 1.47
C PRO A 23 21.83 -4.72 2.07
N LYS A 24 20.88 -5.56 1.65
CA LYS A 24 20.71 -6.96 2.07
C LYS A 24 20.16 -7.77 0.89
N SER A 25 20.62 -9.02 0.79
CA SER A 25 20.02 -10.02 -0.10
C SER A 25 18.63 -10.46 0.38
N VAL A 26 17.87 -11.10 -0.50
CA VAL A 26 16.54 -11.66 -0.16
C VAL A 26 16.63 -12.69 0.97
N ASP A 27 17.69 -13.49 1.00
CA ASP A 27 17.91 -14.48 2.06
C ASP A 27 18.17 -13.81 3.41
N GLU A 28 19.00 -12.77 3.44
CA GLU A 28 19.27 -12.00 4.66
C GLU A 28 18.03 -11.28 5.16
N ILE A 29 17.22 -10.70 4.27
CA ILE A 29 15.93 -10.09 4.63
C ILE A 29 15.02 -11.16 5.24
N ARG A 30 14.85 -12.31 4.57
CA ARG A 30 14.00 -13.39 5.09
C ARG A 30 14.46 -13.87 6.48
N ALA A 31 15.76 -14.09 6.64
CA ALA A 31 16.35 -14.58 7.90
C ALA A 31 16.33 -13.54 9.04
N THR A 32 16.38 -12.24 8.73
CA THR A 32 16.45 -11.20 9.77
C THR A 32 15.10 -10.56 10.08
N GLU A 33 14.21 -10.47 9.10
CA GLU A 33 12.98 -9.68 9.18
C GLU A 33 11.69 -10.51 9.14
N PHE A 34 11.79 -11.80 8.78
CA PHE A 34 10.67 -12.73 8.68
C PHE A 34 10.98 -14.08 9.35
N LYS A 35 11.60 -14.08 10.53
CA LYS A 35 12.06 -15.29 11.25
C LYS A 35 10.95 -16.29 11.50
N ARG A 36 9.71 -15.80 11.67
CA ARG A 36 8.51 -16.65 11.79
C ARG A 36 8.27 -17.61 10.61
N LEU A 37 8.94 -17.40 9.47
CA LEU A 37 8.90 -18.29 8.31
C LEU A 37 10.03 -19.34 8.30
N GLU A 38 10.97 -19.32 9.25
CA GLU A 38 12.10 -20.27 9.31
C GLU A 38 11.65 -21.72 9.54
N ASN A 39 10.50 -21.93 10.18
CA ASN A 39 9.96 -23.27 10.49
C ASN A 39 9.42 -24.03 9.26
N GLY A 40 9.84 -23.64 8.05
CA GLY A 40 9.44 -24.28 6.79
C GLY A 40 8.14 -23.74 6.17
N THR A 41 7.52 -22.72 6.76
CA THR A 41 6.32 -22.10 6.18
C THR A 41 6.66 -21.36 4.88
N VAL A 42 6.01 -21.77 3.79
CA VAL A 42 6.05 -21.09 2.50
C VAL A 42 4.76 -20.28 2.35
N TYR A 43 4.87 -18.96 2.43
CA TYR A 43 3.73 -18.05 2.32
C TYR A 43 3.59 -17.58 0.87
N LEU A 44 2.50 -17.96 0.20
CA LEU A 44 2.25 -17.66 -1.23
C LEU A 44 1.04 -16.73 -1.44
N ASP A 45 0.52 -16.12 -0.37
CA ASP A 45 -0.69 -15.27 -0.39
C ASP A 45 -0.37 -13.77 -0.34
N HIS A 46 0.80 -13.37 -0.85
CA HIS A 46 1.25 -11.96 -0.85
C HIS A 46 0.35 -11.03 -1.67
N ALA A 47 -0.40 -11.57 -2.64
CA ALA A 47 -1.39 -10.80 -3.41
C ALA A 47 -2.67 -10.50 -2.60
N GLY A 48 -3.04 -11.36 -1.64
CA GLY A 48 -4.16 -11.16 -0.74
C GLY A 48 -3.79 -10.21 0.41
N ALA A 49 -2.72 -10.52 1.14
CA ALA A 49 -2.16 -9.66 2.16
C ALA A 49 -0.67 -9.96 2.36
N THR A 50 0.19 -8.94 2.31
CA THR A 50 1.61 -9.18 2.61
C THR A 50 1.88 -9.24 4.11
N LEU A 51 3.01 -9.86 4.44
CA LEU A 51 3.54 -9.98 5.79
C LEU A 51 4.23 -8.68 6.23
N TYR A 52 4.01 -8.24 7.46
CA TYR A 52 4.83 -7.18 8.07
C TYR A 52 6.20 -7.71 8.50
N SER A 53 7.25 -6.89 8.43
CA SER A 53 8.57 -7.28 8.95
C SER A 53 8.65 -7.09 10.47
N GLU A 54 9.54 -7.84 11.13
CA GLU A 54 9.86 -7.63 12.55
C GLU A 54 10.38 -6.20 12.80
N LEU A 55 11.26 -5.72 11.92
CA LEU A 55 11.81 -4.37 11.98
C LEU A 55 10.70 -3.29 11.95
N GLN A 56 9.71 -3.45 11.06
CA GLN A 56 8.59 -2.52 10.95
C GLN A 56 7.78 -2.48 12.24
N MET A 57 7.48 -3.65 12.82
CA MET A 57 6.72 -3.73 14.06
C MET A 57 7.47 -3.15 15.26
N GLU A 58 8.78 -3.42 15.36
CA GLU A 58 9.64 -2.85 16.40
C GLU A 58 9.73 -1.32 16.28
N ALA A 59 9.85 -0.79 15.05
CA ALA A 59 9.89 0.64 14.81
C ALA A 59 8.58 1.32 15.22
N VAL A 60 7.43 0.77 14.82
CA VAL A 60 6.11 1.29 15.21
C VAL A 60 5.91 1.22 16.72
N PHE A 61 6.28 0.11 17.36
CA PHE A 61 6.13 -0.04 18.80
C PHE A 61 7.01 0.96 19.56
N ARG A 62 8.28 1.11 19.15
CA ARG A 62 9.20 2.09 19.75
C ARG A 62 8.69 3.51 19.58
N ASP A 63 8.19 3.86 18.40
CA ASP A 63 7.63 5.18 18.12
C ASP A 63 6.43 5.50 19.03
N LEU A 64 5.43 4.62 19.06
CA LEU A 64 4.21 4.83 19.84
C LEU A 64 4.42 4.78 21.36
N THR A 65 5.50 4.14 21.84
CA THR A 65 5.83 4.08 23.27
C THR A 65 6.77 5.19 23.73
N ALA A 66 7.58 5.76 22.83
CA ALA A 66 8.47 6.87 23.14
C ALA A 66 7.82 8.25 22.96
N ASN A 67 6.79 8.35 22.12
CA ASN A 67 6.15 9.61 21.76
C ASN A 67 4.70 9.69 22.25
N VAL A 68 4.23 10.91 22.52
CA VAL A 68 2.83 11.18 22.89
C VAL A 68 2.14 11.88 21.74
N TYR A 69 1.33 11.13 21.00
CA TYR A 69 0.50 11.66 19.92
C TYR A 69 -0.89 12.02 20.44
N GLY A 70 -1.32 13.25 20.11
CA GLY A 70 -2.64 13.79 20.47
C GLY A 70 -3.59 13.83 19.28
N ASN A 71 -4.81 14.29 19.54
CA ASN A 71 -5.73 14.67 18.47
C ASN A 71 -5.15 15.87 17.70
N PRO A 72 -4.93 15.80 16.38
CA PRO A 72 -4.30 16.87 15.58
C PRO A 72 -5.11 18.18 15.53
N HIS A 73 -6.35 18.17 16.04
CA HIS A 73 -7.19 19.37 16.15
C HIS A 73 -7.15 20.02 17.53
N SER A 74 -6.42 19.45 18.49
CA SER A 74 -6.18 20.08 19.80
C SER A 74 -5.08 21.15 19.70
N GLN A 75 -5.02 22.06 20.68
CA GLN A 75 -3.94 23.05 20.81
C GLN A 75 -2.96 22.59 21.89
N SER A 76 -2.12 21.61 21.58
CA SER A 76 -1.10 21.06 22.49
C SER A 76 0.13 20.59 21.72
N ASP A 77 1.26 20.41 22.41
CA ASP A 77 2.49 19.91 21.79
C ASP A 77 2.29 18.52 21.15
N SER A 78 1.53 17.65 21.81
CA SER A 78 1.17 16.33 21.29
C SER A 78 0.30 16.38 20.03
N SER A 79 -0.51 17.43 19.87
CA SER A 79 -1.31 17.66 18.66
C SER A 79 -0.41 18.09 17.48
N SER A 80 0.53 19.00 17.74
CA SER A 80 1.52 19.44 16.77
C SER A 80 2.38 18.26 16.29
N ALA A 81 2.84 17.41 17.21
CA ALA A 81 3.59 16.20 16.87
C ALA A 81 2.79 15.25 15.96
N THR A 82 1.49 15.05 16.23
CA THR A 82 0.61 14.28 15.34
C THR A 82 0.46 14.93 13.96
N CYS A 83 0.30 16.26 13.90
CA CYS A 83 0.22 16.98 12.63
C CYS A 83 1.49 16.79 11.79
N ASP A 84 2.66 16.86 12.42
CA ASP A 84 3.95 16.71 11.75
C ASP A 84 4.16 15.31 11.19
N ILE A 85 3.95 14.25 11.99
CA ILE A 85 4.12 12.88 11.51
C ILE A 85 3.13 12.52 10.39
N VAL A 86 1.87 13.02 10.47
CA VAL A 86 0.89 12.84 9.40
C VAL A 86 1.31 13.60 8.13
N ARG A 87 1.85 14.82 8.26
CA ARG A 87 2.36 15.60 7.12
C ARG A 87 3.54 14.89 6.45
N GLU A 88 4.48 14.37 7.24
CA GLU A 88 5.63 13.61 6.73
C GLU A 88 5.20 12.32 6.04
N ALA A 89 4.27 11.56 6.64
CA ALA A 89 3.72 10.37 6.01
C ALA A 89 3.04 10.68 4.66
N ARG A 90 2.29 11.80 4.56
CA ARG A 90 1.72 12.24 3.28
C ARG A 90 2.78 12.56 2.24
N GLN A 91 3.86 13.22 2.64
CA GLN A 91 4.94 13.55 1.72
C GLN A 91 5.64 12.29 1.20
N GLN A 92 5.93 11.32 2.08
CA GLN A 92 6.53 10.04 1.69
C GLN A 92 5.67 9.28 0.66
N VAL A 93 4.34 9.27 0.83
CA VAL A 93 3.43 8.66 -0.16
C VAL A 93 3.46 9.38 -1.49
N LEU A 94 3.50 10.72 -1.48
CA LEU A 94 3.58 11.51 -2.70
C LEU A 94 4.90 11.27 -3.43
N ASP A 95 6.02 11.24 -2.71
CA ASP A 95 7.35 10.99 -3.27
C ASP A 95 7.42 9.57 -3.88
N TYR A 96 6.89 8.57 -3.18
CA TYR A 96 6.80 7.18 -3.68
C TYR A 96 6.01 7.09 -4.99
N CYS A 97 4.90 7.83 -5.09
CA CYS A 97 4.08 7.88 -6.30
C CYS A 97 4.60 8.86 -7.37
N ASN A 98 5.75 9.51 -7.16
CA ASN A 98 6.27 10.59 -8.00
C ASN A 98 5.21 11.69 -8.28
N ALA A 99 4.45 12.04 -7.25
CA ALA A 99 3.30 12.96 -7.33
C ALA A 99 3.63 14.30 -6.66
N SER A 100 3.66 15.38 -7.44
CA SER A 100 3.93 16.74 -6.94
C SER A 100 2.84 17.20 -5.95
N PRO A 101 3.20 17.72 -4.75
CA PRO A 101 2.22 18.23 -3.77
C PRO A 101 1.49 19.51 -4.23
N LYS A 102 1.96 20.13 -5.34
CA LYS A 102 1.28 21.26 -6.00
C LYS A 102 0.03 20.79 -6.74
N ASP A 103 0.09 19.59 -7.32
CA ASP A 103 -0.94 19.05 -8.22
C ASP A 103 -1.77 17.96 -7.54
N TYR A 104 -1.19 17.25 -6.58
CA TYR A 104 -1.80 16.11 -5.90
C TYR A 104 -1.93 16.34 -4.40
N LYS A 105 -2.92 15.66 -3.80
CA LYS A 105 -3.10 15.54 -2.35
C LYS A 105 -3.15 14.07 -1.98
N CYS A 106 -2.39 13.67 -0.99
CA CYS A 106 -2.51 12.35 -0.38
C CYS A 106 -3.70 12.37 0.59
N ILE A 107 -4.67 11.47 0.43
CA ILE A 107 -5.78 11.26 1.36
C ILE A 107 -5.67 9.84 1.92
N PHE A 108 -5.58 9.72 3.25
CA PHE A 108 -5.55 8.41 3.91
C PHE A 108 -6.98 7.89 4.04
N THR A 109 -7.18 6.62 3.68
CA THR A 109 -8.43 5.88 3.83
C THR A 109 -8.15 4.53 4.48
N SER A 110 -9.18 3.75 4.81
CA SER A 110 -8.99 2.41 5.36
C SER A 110 -8.52 1.36 4.34
N GLY A 111 -8.35 1.74 3.06
CA GLY A 111 -7.83 0.86 2.01
C GLY A 111 -8.39 1.20 0.63
N ALA A 112 -7.95 0.46 -0.40
CA ALA A 112 -8.31 0.71 -1.80
C ALA A 112 -9.84 0.74 -2.03
N THR A 113 -10.59 -0.18 -1.43
CA THR A 113 -12.06 -0.21 -1.53
C THR A 113 -12.71 1.06 -0.98
N ALA A 114 -12.24 1.56 0.18
CA ALA A 114 -12.78 2.79 0.76
C ALA A 114 -12.41 4.03 -0.06
N ALA A 115 -11.20 4.07 -0.62
CA ALA A 115 -10.78 5.13 -1.53
C ALA A 115 -11.64 5.16 -2.81
N LEU A 116 -11.84 4.01 -3.45
CA LEU A 116 -12.68 3.88 -4.65
C LEU A 116 -14.13 4.27 -4.37
N LYS A 117 -14.66 3.85 -3.23
CA LYS A 117 -15.99 4.25 -2.77
C LYS A 117 -16.10 5.77 -2.60
N LEU A 118 -15.13 6.39 -1.93
CA LEU A 118 -15.10 7.85 -1.75
C LEU A 118 -15.06 8.59 -3.10
N VAL A 119 -14.29 8.09 -4.07
CA VAL A 119 -14.27 8.64 -5.43
C VAL A 119 -15.65 8.52 -6.09
N GLY A 120 -16.28 7.34 -5.99
CA GLY A 120 -17.63 7.12 -6.52
C GLY A 120 -18.69 8.03 -5.90
N GLU A 121 -18.63 8.28 -4.58
CA GLU A 121 -19.58 9.14 -3.87
C GLU A 121 -19.36 10.63 -4.11
N ALA A 122 -18.10 11.05 -4.25
CA ALA A 122 -17.74 12.46 -4.40
C ALA A 122 -17.74 12.93 -5.86
N PHE A 123 -17.72 12.01 -6.84
CA PHE A 123 -17.73 12.40 -8.25
C PHE A 123 -19.06 13.06 -8.61
N PRO A 124 -19.05 14.23 -9.30
CA PRO A 124 -20.26 14.96 -9.65
C PRO A 124 -20.95 14.32 -10.88
N TRP A 125 -21.55 13.16 -10.68
CA TRP A 125 -22.25 12.42 -11.73
C TRP A 125 -23.36 13.26 -12.37
N SER A 126 -23.49 13.17 -13.69
CA SER A 126 -24.56 13.79 -14.47
C SER A 126 -24.98 12.86 -15.60
N HIS A 127 -26.09 13.14 -16.28
CA HIS A 127 -26.53 12.36 -17.44
C HIS A 127 -25.52 12.32 -18.62
N GLN A 128 -24.50 13.19 -18.62
CA GLN A 128 -23.43 13.20 -19.62
C GLN A 128 -22.18 12.42 -19.16
N SER A 129 -22.16 11.93 -17.92
CA SER A 129 -21.05 11.15 -17.39
C SER A 129 -21.03 9.74 -17.98
N SER A 130 -19.83 9.16 -18.08
CA SER A 130 -19.64 7.76 -18.45
C SER A 130 -18.61 7.16 -17.50
N PHE A 131 -18.90 5.95 -17.00
CA PHE A 131 -17.94 5.17 -16.20
C PHE A 131 -17.51 3.96 -17.02
N ALA A 132 -16.22 3.91 -17.35
CA ALA A 132 -15.60 2.82 -18.09
C ALA A 132 -14.66 2.05 -17.17
N TYR A 133 -14.66 0.72 -17.29
CA TYR A 133 -13.80 -0.18 -16.55
C TYR A 133 -13.46 -1.41 -17.41
N THR A 134 -12.37 -2.08 -17.09
CA THR A 134 -11.94 -3.30 -17.79
C THR A 134 -12.51 -4.53 -17.07
N MET A 135 -12.72 -5.62 -17.81
CA MET A 135 -13.18 -6.90 -17.23
C MET A 135 -12.26 -7.46 -16.14
N GLU A 136 -10.97 -7.13 -16.20
CA GLU A 136 -9.94 -7.56 -15.24
C GLU A 136 -9.91 -6.73 -13.95
N ASN A 137 -10.75 -5.69 -13.83
CA ASN A 137 -10.75 -4.86 -12.62
C ASN A 137 -11.32 -5.63 -11.42
N HIS A 138 -10.70 -5.43 -10.27
CA HIS A 138 -11.18 -5.97 -9.01
C HIS A 138 -12.60 -5.47 -8.68
N ASN A 139 -13.39 -6.29 -7.98
CA ASN A 139 -14.79 -6.03 -7.64
C ASN A 139 -15.04 -4.66 -6.97
N SER A 140 -14.05 -4.13 -6.26
CA SER A 140 -14.12 -2.79 -5.66
C SER A 140 -14.27 -1.66 -6.68
N VAL A 141 -13.70 -1.80 -7.88
CA VAL A 141 -13.87 -0.84 -8.99
C VAL A 141 -15.26 -1.01 -9.59
N LEU A 142 -15.68 -2.26 -9.81
CA LEU A 142 -17.01 -2.57 -10.35
C LEU A 142 -18.12 -1.98 -9.47
N GLY A 143 -17.94 -1.97 -8.15
CA GLY A 143 -18.89 -1.37 -7.20
C GLY A 143 -19.17 0.12 -7.42
N ILE A 144 -18.28 0.88 -8.08
CA ILE A 144 -18.51 2.29 -8.40
C ILE A 144 -19.71 2.47 -9.34
N ARG A 145 -20.06 1.44 -10.13
CA ARG A 145 -21.19 1.47 -11.07
C ARG A 145 -22.55 1.73 -10.40
N GLU A 146 -22.68 1.51 -9.10
CA GLU A 146 -23.95 1.78 -8.42
C GLU A 146 -24.26 3.29 -8.35
N TYR A 147 -23.24 4.16 -8.35
CA TYR A 147 -23.44 5.61 -8.24
C TYR A 147 -23.97 6.26 -9.51
N PRO A 148 -23.45 5.93 -10.72
CA PRO A 148 -24.14 6.29 -11.93
C PRO A 148 -25.51 5.62 -11.98
N ALA A 149 -25.65 4.29 -11.77
CA ALA A 149 -26.89 3.54 -12.02
C ALA A 149 -28.19 4.19 -11.50
N ILE A 150 -28.12 4.91 -10.37
CA ILE A 150 -29.21 5.69 -9.77
C ILE A 150 -29.86 6.71 -10.74
N LEU A 151 -29.19 7.10 -11.84
CA LEU A 151 -29.70 8.04 -12.85
C LEU A 151 -29.96 7.43 -14.25
N SER A 152 -29.97 6.10 -14.40
CA SER A 152 -30.15 5.36 -15.68
C SER A 152 -29.02 5.58 -16.71
N PHE A 153 -27.94 4.78 -16.65
CA PHE A 153 -26.79 4.89 -17.56
C PHE A 153 -26.49 3.64 -18.39
N HIS A 154 -25.76 3.83 -19.48
CA HIS A 154 -25.13 2.79 -20.29
C HIS A 154 -23.75 2.41 -19.71
N TRP A 155 -23.48 1.11 -19.63
CA TRP A 155 -22.19 0.54 -19.24
C TRP A 155 -21.42 0.12 -20.48
N LEU A 156 -20.14 0.46 -20.55
CA LEU A 156 -19.22 -0.05 -21.55
C LEU A 156 -18.07 -0.76 -20.82
N SER A 157 -18.07 -2.09 -20.87
CA SER A 157 -16.87 -2.89 -20.63
C SER A 157 -16.01 -2.77 -21.87
N ILE A 158 -14.77 -2.33 -21.72
CA ILE A 158 -13.77 -2.21 -22.80
C ILE A 158 -12.74 -3.32 -22.66
#